data_AF-A0A8C6SG37-F1
#
_entry.id   AF-A0A8C6SG37-F1
#
_cell.length_a   1.000
_cell.length_b   1.000
_cell.length_c   1.000
_cell.angle_alpha   90.00
_cell.angle_beta   90.00
_cell.angle_gamma   90.00
#
_symmetry.space_group_name_H-M   'P 1'
#
loop_
_entity.id
_entity.type
_entity.pdbx_description
1 polymer ?
#
loop_
_entity_poly.entity_id
_entity_poly.type
_entity_poly.pdbx_seq_one_letter_code
_entity_poly.pdbx_strand_id
1 'polypeptide(L)'
;MYINNLQQVSNCNEYTIDIFFAQTWYDRRLKFNSTMKVLRLNSNMVGKIWIPDTFFRNSKKADAHWITTPNRMLRIWNDGRILYTLRLTIDAECQLKLNNFPMDEHSCPLEFSSYGYPREEIVYKWKRSSVEVGDIRSWRLYQFSFVGLRNTTETVRTVSGDYVVLTVFFDLSRRMGYFTIQTYIPCTLIVVLSWVSFWINKDAVPARTSLGITTVLTMTTLSTIARKSLPKVSYVTAMDLFVSVCFIFVFAALIEYGTLHYFVSNRKPSAKKDKKKKNPVSRSL
;
A
#
# COMPACT_ATOMS: atom_id res chain seq x y z
N MET A 1 -2.26 15.15 -20.12
CA MET A 1 -1.31 14.98 -18.99
C MET A 1 -0.27 13.97 -19.41
N TYR A 2 1.01 14.18 -19.12
CA TYR A 2 2.06 13.18 -19.36
C TYR A 2 2.69 12.80 -18.04
N ILE A 3 2.73 11.51 -17.73
CA ILE A 3 3.27 10.98 -16.48
C ILE A 3 4.71 10.58 -16.69
N ASN A 4 5.61 11.28 -16.01
CA ASN A 4 7.04 11.01 -16.08
C ASN A 4 7.41 9.86 -15.15
N ASN A 5 6.98 9.94 -13.88
CA ASN A 5 7.30 8.94 -12.87
C ASN A 5 6.16 8.83 -11.86
N LEU A 6 5.91 7.60 -11.41
CA LEU A 6 5.05 7.29 -10.28
C LEU A 6 5.90 6.63 -9.18
N GLN A 7 5.90 7.21 -8.00
CA GLN A 7 6.67 6.76 -6.86
C GLN A 7 5.75 6.48 -5.67
N GLN A 8 6.01 5.36 -5.01
CA GLN A 8 5.36 5.04 -3.74
C GLN A 8 6.02 5.81 -2.59
N VAL A 9 5.21 6.43 -1.73
CA VAL A 9 5.68 6.97 -0.44
C VAL A 9 5.52 5.89 0.62
N SER A 10 6.59 5.57 1.34
CA SER A 10 6.60 4.46 2.29
C SER A 10 5.63 4.70 3.47
N ASN A 11 4.76 3.72 3.74
CA ASN A 11 3.88 3.58 4.91
C ASN A 11 2.76 4.62 5.11
N CYS A 12 2.57 5.56 4.19
CA CYS A 12 1.47 6.51 4.22
C CYS A 12 0.44 6.19 3.14
N ASN A 13 -0.82 6.58 3.35
CA ASN A 13 -1.90 6.59 2.37
C ASN A 13 -1.64 7.67 1.28
N GLU A 14 -0.44 7.65 0.70
CA GLU A 14 0.11 8.71 -0.13
C GLU A 14 0.97 8.11 -1.23
N TYR A 15 0.97 8.78 -2.38
CA TYR A 15 1.85 8.45 -3.50
C TYR A 15 2.35 9.75 -4.13
N THR A 16 3.57 9.70 -4.66
CA THR A 16 4.20 10.83 -5.33
C THR A 16 4.13 10.62 -6.84
N ILE A 17 3.71 11.63 -7.58
CA ILE A 17 3.66 11.60 -9.04
C ILE A 17 4.36 12.81 -9.64
N ASP A 18 5.22 12.58 -10.64
CA ASP A 18 5.86 13.63 -11.44
C ASP A 18 5.20 13.68 -12.82
N ILE A 19 4.57 14.81 -13.12
CA ILE A 19 3.78 14.99 -14.35
C ILE A 19 4.19 16.26 -15.10
N PHE A 20 4.06 16.21 -16.42
CA PHE A 20 3.84 17.40 -17.24
C PHE A 20 2.34 17.61 -17.41
N PHE A 21 1.86 18.67 -16.78
CA PHE A 21 0.47 19.08 -16.84
C PHE A 21 0.30 20.12 -17.94
N ALA A 22 -0.60 19.87 -18.89
CA ALA A 22 -0.80 20.71 -20.06
C ALA A 22 -2.26 21.09 -20.19
N GLN A 23 -2.51 22.38 -20.46
CA GLN A 23 -3.83 22.97 -20.56
C GLN A 23 -3.93 23.79 -21.84
N THR A 24 -5.09 23.75 -22.48
CA THR A 24 -5.37 24.56 -23.65
C THR A 24 -6.72 25.23 -23.54
N TRP A 25 -6.76 26.53 -23.82
CA TRP A 25 -8.00 27.31 -23.88
C TRP A 25 -7.90 28.36 -24.99
N TYR A 26 -9.02 29.01 -25.27
CA TYR A 26 -9.09 30.12 -26.22
C TYR A 26 -9.24 31.44 -25.46
N ASP A 27 -8.34 32.40 -25.70
CA ASP A 27 -8.46 33.78 -25.23
C ASP A 27 -8.46 34.73 -26.42
N ARG A 28 -9.62 35.36 -26.67
CA ARG A 28 -9.81 36.25 -27.82
C ARG A 28 -9.00 37.54 -27.71
N ARG A 29 -8.59 37.95 -26.51
CA ARG A 29 -7.82 39.18 -26.26
C ARG A 29 -6.38 39.08 -26.75
N LEU A 30 -5.89 37.85 -26.95
CA LEU A 30 -4.51 37.56 -27.35
C LEU A 30 -4.39 37.15 -28.82
N LYS A 31 -5.41 37.44 -29.64
CA LYS A 31 -5.32 37.31 -31.09
C LYS A 31 -4.37 38.34 -31.67
N PHE A 32 -3.58 37.93 -32.66
CA PHE A 32 -2.64 38.81 -33.34
C PHE A 32 -2.59 38.50 -34.82
N ASN A 33 -2.48 39.55 -35.64
CA ASN A 33 -2.32 39.43 -37.08
C ASN A 33 -0.83 39.55 -37.42
N SER A 34 -0.21 38.42 -37.76
CA SER A 34 1.19 38.33 -38.16
C SER A 34 1.39 37.13 -39.08
N THR A 35 2.52 37.11 -39.80
CA THR A 35 2.97 35.93 -40.55
C THR A 35 3.37 34.78 -39.62
N MET A 36 3.78 35.06 -38.39
CA MET A 36 4.07 34.05 -37.38
C MET A 36 2.79 33.37 -36.91
N LYS A 37 2.69 32.04 -37.07
CA LYS A 37 1.51 31.28 -36.61
C LYS A 37 1.49 31.03 -35.10
N VAL A 38 2.65 31.04 -34.45
CA VAL A 38 2.77 30.71 -33.02
C VAL A 38 3.87 31.51 -32.35
N LEU A 39 3.55 32.11 -31.20
CA LEU A 39 4.50 32.73 -30.29
C LEU A 39 4.89 31.70 -29.22
N ARG A 40 6.19 31.41 -29.11
CA ARG A 40 6.75 30.53 -28.06
C ARG A 40 7.39 31.43 -27.01
N LEU A 41 6.73 31.55 -25.86
CA LEU A 41 7.11 32.49 -24.81
C LEU A 41 7.70 31.74 -23.63
N ASN A 42 8.61 32.42 -22.93
CA ASN A 42 9.20 31.94 -21.68
C ASN A 42 8.27 32.22 -20.49
N SER A 43 8.60 31.69 -19.30
CA SER A 43 7.84 31.80 -18.05
C SER A 43 7.50 33.23 -17.63
N ASN A 44 8.28 34.23 -18.06
CA ASN A 44 8.09 35.64 -17.68
C ASN A 44 6.73 36.22 -18.12
N MET A 45 6.14 35.72 -19.21
CA MET A 45 4.83 36.20 -19.67
C MET A 45 3.67 35.59 -18.88
N VAL A 46 3.88 34.46 -18.20
CA VAL A 46 2.83 33.72 -17.50
C VAL A 46 2.17 34.58 -16.41
N GLY A 47 2.92 35.45 -15.73
CA GLY A 47 2.38 36.35 -14.71
C GLY A 47 1.56 37.54 -15.23
N LYS A 48 1.48 37.75 -16.55
CA LYS A 48 0.75 38.87 -17.17
C LYS A 48 -0.52 38.42 -17.89
N ILE A 49 -0.70 37.12 -18.06
CA ILE A 49 -1.83 36.52 -18.78
C ILE A 49 -2.69 35.79 -17.76
N TRP A 50 -4.00 35.77 -17.99
CA TRP A 50 -4.91 34.97 -17.18
C TRP A 50 -4.60 33.47 -17.35
N ILE A 51 -4.39 32.77 -16.25
CA ILE A 51 -4.13 31.33 -16.19
C ILE A 51 -5.25 30.71 -15.33
N PRO A 52 -5.87 29.59 -15.76
CA PRO A 52 -6.84 28.88 -14.93
C PRO A 52 -6.26 28.47 -13.58
N ASP A 53 -7.02 28.68 -12.51
CA ASP A 53 -6.66 28.41 -11.11
C ASP A 53 -6.81 26.91 -10.75
N THR A 54 -6.20 26.06 -11.56
CA THR A 54 -6.34 24.61 -11.42
C THR A 54 -5.56 24.12 -10.22
N PHE A 55 -6.25 23.49 -9.27
CA PHE A 55 -5.65 22.90 -8.08
C PHE A 55 -5.95 21.41 -8.02
N PHE A 56 -5.11 20.67 -7.31
CA PHE A 56 -5.28 19.24 -7.07
C PHE A 56 -6.04 19.05 -5.75
N ARG A 57 -7.22 18.42 -5.79
CA ARG A 57 -8.14 18.36 -4.64
C ARG A 57 -7.63 17.46 -3.54
N ASN A 58 -7.01 16.34 -3.92
CA ASN A 58 -6.44 15.35 -3.01
C ASN A 58 -4.91 15.49 -2.86
N SER A 59 -4.31 16.62 -3.24
CA SER A 59 -2.88 16.85 -2.98
C SER A 59 -2.64 17.29 -1.55
N LYS A 60 -1.67 16.66 -0.88
CA LYS A 60 -1.13 17.12 0.41
C LYS A 60 0.02 18.10 0.22
N LYS A 61 0.87 17.83 -0.76
CA LYS A 61 1.94 18.73 -1.21
C LYS A 61 2.00 18.70 -2.73
N ALA A 62 2.23 19.85 -3.34
CA ALA A 62 2.36 19.96 -4.79
C ALA A 62 3.40 21.03 -5.10
N ASP A 63 4.53 20.60 -5.66
CA ASP A 63 5.68 21.44 -5.94
C ASP A 63 5.85 21.62 -7.45
N ALA A 64 5.95 22.88 -7.88
CA ALA A 64 6.36 23.22 -9.23
C ALA A 64 7.89 23.26 -9.31
N HIS A 65 8.46 22.88 -10.45
CA HIS A 65 9.92 22.85 -10.61
C HIS A 65 10.48 24.21 -11.08
N TRP A 66 11.57 24.67 -10.46
CA TRP A 66 12.18 25.99 -10.73
C TRP A 66 13.66 25.98 -11.17
N ILE A 67 14.29 24.82 -11.31
CA ILE A 67 15.71 24.70 -11.66
C ILE A 67 15.88 24.28 -13.13
N THR A 68 16.75 24.93 -13.92
CA THR A 68 17.51 26.17 -13.64
C THR A 68 16.65 27.43 -13.80
N THR A 69 15.49 27.30 -14.44
CA THR A 69 14.45 28.33 -14.59
C THR A 69 13.09 27.72 -14.26
N PRO A 70 12.04 28.52 -14.03
CA PRO A 70 10.68 28.00 -13.85
C PRO A 70 10.25 27.13 -15.03
N ASN A 71 10.00 25.85 -14.77
CA ASN A 71 9.66 24.85 -15.79
C ASN A 71 8.20 25.00 -16.25
N ARG A 72 7.95 26.11 -16.94
CA ARG A 72 6.67 26.55 -17.48
C ARG A 72 6.86 26.93 -18.94
N MET A 73 5.95 26.50 -19.79
CA MET A 73 5.93 26.84 -21.20
C MET A 73 4.60 27.47 -21.57
N LEU A 74 4.65 28.58 -22.32
CA LEU A 74 3.47 29.21 -22.89
C LEU A 74 3.61 29.33 -24.41
N ARG A 75 2.60 28.84 -25.14
CA ARG A 75 2.49 29.02 -26.59
C ARG A 75 1.16 29.66 -26.93
N ILE A 76 1.19 30.72 -27.74
CA ILE A 76 0.00 31.45 -28.18
C ILE A 76 -0.07 31.36 -29.70
N TRP A 77 -1.18 30.84 -30.23
CA TRP A 77 -1.45 30.85 -31.66
C TRP A 77 -2.17 32.14 -32.07
N ASN A 78 -2.06 32.47 -33.35
CA ASN A 78 -2.69 33.67 -33.93
C ASN A 78 -4.23 33.70 -33.77
N ASP A 79 -4.88 32.54 -33.70
CA ASP A 79 -6.31 32.37 -33.44
C ASP A 79 -6.73 32.63 -31.99
N GLY A 80 -5.78 32.92 -31.10
CA GLY A 80 -6.01 33.13 -29.66
C GLY A 80 -6.03 31.84 -28.85
N ARG A 81 -5.70 30.68 -29.44
CA ARG A 81 -5.49 29.46 -28.67
C ARG A 81 -4.21 29.59 -27.84
N ILE A 82 -4.28 29.18 -26.59
CA ILE A 82 -3.15 29.16 -25.66
C ILE A 82 -2.88 27.71 -25.27
N LEU A 83 -1.61 27.34 -25.22
CA LEU A 83 -1.11 26.12 -24.58
C LEU A 83 -0.21 26.55 -23.43
N TYR A 84 -0.58 26.12 -22.24
CA TYR A 84 0.21 26.27 -21.03
C TYR A 84 0.61 24.90 -20.52
N THR A 85 1.90 24.68 -20.30
CA THR A 85 2.43 23.43 -19.76
C THR A 85 3.35 23.74 -18.59
N LEU A 86 3.26 22.95 -17.52
CA LEU A 86 4.18 23.01 -16.39
C LEU A 86 4.53 21.61 -15.89
N ARG A 87 5.71 21.49 -15.27
CA ARG A 87 6.12 20.27 -14.56
C ARG A 87 5.78 20.38 -13.07
N LEU A 88 5.13 19.36 -12.53
CA LEU A 88 4.70 19.28 -11.14
C LEU A 88 5.10 17.94 -10.53
N THR A 89 5.57 17.98 -9.28
CA THR A 89 5.63 16.83 -8.40
C THR A 89 4.51 16.95 -7.38
N ILE A 90 3.66 15.94 -7.27
CA ILE A 90 2.46 15.98 -6.43
C ILE A 90 2.50 14.79 -5.49
N ASP A 91 2.42 15.05 -4.18
CA ASP A 91 2.13 14.06 -3.15
C ASP A 91 0.61 14.04 -2.95
N ALA A 92 -0.04 13.04 -3.54
CA ALA A 92 -1.48 12.87 -3.52
C ALA A 92 -1.90 11.82 -2.50
N GLU A 93 -3.04 12.05 -1.86
CA GLU A 93 -3.65 11.11 -0.94
C GLU A 93 -4.38 10.00 -1.70
N CYS A 94 -4.15 8.77 -1.24
CA CYS A 94 -4.85 7.58 -1.70
C CYS A 94 -5.20 6.69 -0.51
N GLN A 95 -6.50 6.54 -0.24
CA GLN A 95 -6.97 5.67 0.83
C GLN A 95 -6.86 4.20 0.44
N LEU A 96 -5.84 3.52 0.98
CA LEU A 96 -5.60 2.10 0.73
C LEU A 96 -6.50 1.23 1.61
N LYS A 97 -7.28 0.34 0.99
CA LYS A 97 -8.11 -0.65 1.71
C LYS A 97 -7.35 -1.97 1.84
N LEU A 98 -6.74 -2.20 3.00
CA LEU A 98 -5.77 -3.29 3.19
C LEU A 98 -6.38 -4.62 3.66
N ASN A 99 -7.71 -4.81 3.50
CA ASN A 99 -8.41 -6.01 3.98
C ASN A 99 -7.76 -7.30 3.47
N ASN A 100 -7.45 -7.35 2.16
CA ASN A 100 -6.89 -8.52 1.51
C ASN A 100 -5.36 -8.51 1.46
N PHE A 101 -4.69 -7.72 2.30
CA PHE A 101 -3.23 -7.61 2.26
C PHE A 101 -2.54 -8.97 2.44
N PRO A 102 -1.54 -9.32 1.59
CA PRO A 102 -0.91 -8.53 0.54
C PRO A 102 -1.49 -8.76 -0.88
N MET A 103 -2.61 -9.47 -1.02
CA MET A 103 -3.29 -9.78 -2.29
C MET A 103 -4.31 -8.71 -2.67
N ASP A 104 -3.95 -7.44 -2.49
CA ASP A 104 -4.81 -6.28 -2.64
C ASP A 104 -4.53 -5.50 -3.93
N GLU A 105 -5.60 -4.93 -4.49
CA GLU A 105 -5.57 -4.02 -5.63
C GLU A 105 -6.16 -2.67 -5.21
N HIS A 106 -5.55 -1.58 -5.68
CA HIS A 106 -5.95 -0.21 -5.33
C HIS A 106 -6.05 0.66 -6.57
N SER A 107 -7.10 1.48 -6.62
CA SER A 107 -7.25 2.54 -7.62
C SER A 107 -7.02 3.90 -6.97
N CYS A 108 -5.81 4.45 -7.12
CA CYS A 108 -5.46 5.73 -6.53
C CYS A 108 -5.91 6.90 -7.42
N PRO A 109 -6.75 7.83 -6.93
CA PRO A 109 -7.22 8.96 -7.73
C PRO A 109 -6.22 10.11 -7.74
N LEU A 110 -6.17 10.87 -8.83
CA LEU A 110 -5.61 12.21 -8.91
C LEU A 110 -6.71 13.14 -9.42
N GLU A 111 -7.21 13.97 -8.53
CA GLU A 111 -8.36 14.84 -8.77
C GLU A 111 -7.91 16.29 -8.94
N PHE A 112 -8.42 16.97 -9.96
CA PHE A 112 -8.16 18.40 -10.14
C PHE A 112 -9.38 19.13 -10.71
N SER A 113 -9.53 20.38 -10.28
CA SER A 113 -10.60 21.29 -10.68
C SER A 113 -10.13 22.74 -10.60
N SER A 114 -10.97 23.67 -11.03
CA SER A 114 -10.82 25.11 -10.76
C SER A 114 -11.13 25.36 -9.29
N TYR A 115 -10.45 26.34 -8.69
CA TYR A 115 -10.63 26.69 -7.28
C TYR A 115 -11.80 27.67 -7.09
N GLY A 116 -11.81 28.77 -7.84
CA GLY A 116 -12.79 29.84 -7.73
C GLY A 116 -13.93 29.74 -8.75
N TYR A 117 -13.65 29.24 -9.95
CA TYR A 117 -14.59 29.27 -11.07
C TYR A 117 -15.52 28.04 -11.07
N PRO A 118 -16.84 28.20 -10.90
CA PRO A 118 -17.80 27.09 -10.98
C PRO A 118 -18.01 26.64 -12.43
N ARG A 119 -18.85 25.61 -12.62
CA ARG A 119 -19.16 24.97 -13.90
C ARG A 119 -19.69 25.94 -14.95
N GLU A 120 -20.38 27.00 -14.52
CA GLU A 120 -20.93 28.03 -15.41
C GLU A 120 -19.82 28.90 -16.03
N GLU A 121 -18.65 28.97 -15.41
CA GLU A 121 -17.53 29.82 -15.82
C GLU A 121 -16.39 29.02 -16.47
N ILE A 122 -15.97 27.91 -15.86
CA ILE A 122 -14.91 27.02 -16.39
C ILE A 122 -15.42 25.58 -16.48
N VAL A 123 -15.24 24.99 -17.67
CA VAL A 123 -15.53 23.57 -17.93
C VAL A 123 -14.27 22.88 -18.44
N TYR A 124 -13.74 21.95 -17.64
CA TYR A 124 -12.63 21.10 -18.08
C TYR A 124 -13.10 19.97 -18.99
N LYS A 125 -12.27 19.63 -19.98
CA LYS A 125 -12.50 18.52 -20.91
C LYS A 125 -11.20 17.80 -21.21
N TRP A 126 -11.28 16.47 -21.32
CA TRP A 126 -10.16 15.65 -21.78
C TRP A 126 -9.91 15.83 -23.27
N LYS A 127 -8.63 15.83 -23.65
CA LYS A 127 -8.22 15.65 -25.05
C LYS A 127 -8.27 14.15 -25.41
N ARG A 128 -8.34 13.80 -26.70
CA ARG A 128 -8.33 12.40 -27.18
C ARG A 128 -7.17 11.56 -26.60
N SER A 129 -5.94 12.09 -26.58
CA SER A 129 -4.84 11.55 -25.77
C SER A 129 -4.81 12.26 -24.41
N SER A 130 -5.72 11.85 -23.54
CA SER A 130 -5.99 12.53 -22.27
C SER A 130 -4.82 12.41 -21.29
N VAL A 131 -4.28 11.21 -21.18
CA VAL A 131 -3.20 10.86 -20.27
C VAL A 131 -2.24 9.93 -21.00
N GLU A 132 -0.99 10.35 -21.11
CA GLU A 132 0.10 9.60 -21.72
C GLU A 132 1.06 9.17 -20.61
N VAL A 133 1.55 7.95 -20.72
CA VAL A 133 2.44 7.32 -19.74
C VAL A 133 3.81 7.16 -20.39
N GLY A 134 4.87 7.63 -19.70
CA GLY A 134 6.25 7.40 -20.10
C GLY A 134 6.69 5.94 -19.91
N ASP A 135 8.00 5.68 -19.92
CA ASP A 135 8.51 4.33 -19.68
C ASP A 135 8.24 3.88 -18.23
N ILE A 136 7.30 2.95 -18.08
CA ILE A 136 6.85 2.37 -16.81
C ILE A 136 8.01 1.70 -16.07
N ARG A 137 9.05 1.23 -16.76
CA ARG A 137 10.21 0.57 -16.13
C ARG A 137 11.04 1.51 -15.26
N SER A 138 10.99 2.81 -15.56
CA SER A 138 11.70 3.83 -14.78
C SER A 138 10.98 4.18 -13.47
N TRP A 139 9.77 3.67 -13.27
CA TRP A 139 8.94 4.02 -12.13
C TRP A 139 9.44 3.40 -10.83
N ARG A 140 9.36 4.16 -9.75
CA ARG A 140 9.82 3.76 -8.41
C ARG A 140 8.70 3.10 -7.60
N LEU A 141 8.14 2.03 -8.16
CA LEU A 141 7.12 1.20 -7.52
C LEU A 141 7.74 -0.07 -6.95
N TYR A 142 8.16 -0.04 -5.68
CA TYR A 142 8.84 -1.16 -5.04
C TYR A 142 7.87 -2.31 -4.71
N GLN A 143 6.74 -2.01 -4.08
CA GLN A 143 5.77 -3.02 -3.64
C GLN A 143 4.61 -3.21 -4.62
N PHE A 144 4.41 -2.29 -5.56
CA PHE A 144 3.30 -2.32 -6.50
C PHE A 144 3.76 -2.56 -7.94
N SER A 145 2.86 -3.07 -8.75
CA SER A 145 2.92 -3.06 -10.21
C SER A 145 1.78 -2.21 -10.75
N PHE A 146 2.10 -1.37 -11.72
CA PHE A 146 1.11 -0.62 -12.47
C PHE A 146 0.35 -1.57 -13.39
N VAL A 147 -0.98 -1.58 -13.29
CA VAL A 147 -1.87 -2.48 -14.05
C VAL A 147 -2.61 -1.71 -15.13
N GLY A 148 -3.11 -0.52 -14.79
CA GLY A 148 -4.01 0.20 -15.68
C GLY A 148 -4.23 1.66 -15.29
N LEU A 149 -4.89 2.37 -16.22
CA LEU A 149 -5.20 3.78 -16.12
C LEU A 149 -6.63 4.02 -16.58
N ARG A 150 -7.39 4.80 -15.80
CA ARG A 150 -8.74 5.22 -16.17
C ARG A 150 -8.91 6.71 -15.92
N ASN A 151 -9.69 7.38 -16.76
CA ASN A 151 -10.11 8.76 -16.54
C ASN A 151 -11.62 8.85 -16.32
N THR A 152 -12.06 9.90 -15.63
CA THR A 152 -13.47 10.23 -15.49
C THR A 152 -13.63 11.75 -15.41
N THR A 153 -14.88 12.20 -15.56
CA THR A 153 -15.31 13.57 -15.40
C THR A 153 -16.57 13.56 -14.57
N GLU A 154 -16.56 14.29 -13.46
CA GLU A 154 -17.70 14.40 -12.55
C GLU A 154 -17.97 15.86 -12.19
N THR A 155 -19.18 16.13 -11.71
CA THR A 155 -19.54 17.45 -11.19
C THR A 155 -19.78 17.32 -9.69
N VAL A 156 -18.99 18.04 -8.90
CA VAL A 156 -19.06 18.00 -7.44
C VAL A 156 -19.68 19.29 -6.95
N ARG A 157 -20.74 19.16 -6.13
CA ARG A 157 -21.40 20.29 -5.49
C ARG A 157 -20.68 20.65 -4.20
N THR A 158 -20.25 21.89 -4.07
CA THR A 158 -19.68 22.46 -2.85
C THR A 158 -20.58 23.59 -2.33
N VAL A 159 -20.18 24.22 -1.23
CA VAL A 159 -20.89 25.39 -0.68
C VAL A 159 -20.84 26.58 -1.65
N SER A 160 -19.77 26.71 -2.43
CA SER A 160 -19.56 27.85 -3.36
C SER A 160 -20.20 27.64 -4.74
N GLY A 161 -20.57 26.40 -5.10
CA GLY A 161 -21.21 26.10 -6.39
C GLY A 161 -20.92 24.69 -6.87
N ASP A 162 -21.29 24.42 -8.13
CA ASP A 162 -21.01 23.15 -8.80
C ASP A 162 -19.70 23.27 -9.57
N TYR A 163 -18.75 22.36 -9.34
CA TYR A 163 -17.42 22.37 -9.99
C TYR A 163 -17.22 21.14 -10.85
N VAL A 164 -16.65 21.33 -12.03
CA VAL A 164 -16.24 20.22 -12.91
C VAL A 164 -14.89 19.67 -12.42
N VAL A 165 -14.90 18.42 -11.98
CA VAL A 165 -13.71 17.71 -11.48
C VAL A 165 -13.28 16.68 -12.52
N LEU A 166 -11.99 16.71 -12.87
CA LEU A 166 -11.35 15.67 -13.65
C LEU A 166 -10.56 14.76 -12.74
N THR A 167 -10.74 13.45 -12.93
CA THR A 167 -10.07 12.44 -12.09
C THR A 167 -9.35 11.43 -12.96
N VAL A 168 -8.12 11.13 -12.59
CA VAL A 168 -7.33 10.02 -13.16
C VAL A 168 -7.16 8.96 -12.10
N PHE A 169 -7.54 7.72 -12.39
CA PHE A 169 -7.32 6.58 -11.52
C PHE A 169 -6.11 5.77 -11.99
N PHE A 170 -5.21 5.51 -11.04
CA PHE A 170 -4.06 4.64 -11.21
C PHE A 170 -4.35 3.30 -10.57
N ASP A 171 -4.48 2.25 -11.38
CA ASP A 171 -4.73 0.90 -10.89
C ASP A 171 -3.39 0.22 -10.57
N LEU A 172 -3.21 -0.11 -9.30
CA LEU A 172 -1.99 -0.66 -8.71
C LEU A 172 -2.29 -2.00 -8.05
N SER A 173 -1.52 -3.03 -8.40
CA SER A 173 -1.59 -4.35 -7.78
C SER A 173 -0.31 -4.64 -6.99
N ARG A 174 -0.41 -5.29 -5.84
CA ARG A 174 0.75 -5.54 -4.98
C ARG A 174 1.54 -6.77 -5.43
N ARG A 175 2.87 -6.67 -5.37
CA ARG A 175 3.80 -7.78 -5.62
C ARG A 175 3.90 -8.69 -4.39
N MET A 176 3.43 -9.93 -4.54
CA MET A 176 3.33 -10.90 -3.45
C MET A 176 4.67 -11.53 -3.01
N GLY A 177 5.66 -11.62 -3.90
CA GLY A 177 6.84 -12.47 -3.70
C GLY A 177 7.64 -12.20 -2.42
N TYR A 178 7.74 -10.95 -1.98
CA TYR A 178 8.41 -10.59 -0.73
C TYR A 178 7.73 -11.21 0.49
N PHE A 179 6.40 -11.07 0.59
CA PHE A 179 5.61 -11.60 1.72
C PHE A 179 5.58 -13.12 1.74
N THR A 180 5.60 -13.77 0.57
CA THR A 180 5.69 -15.22 0.45
C THR A 180 6.95 -15.76 1.12
N ILE A 181 8.12 -15.18 0.80
CA ILE A 181 9.41 -15.67 1.30
C ILE A 181 9.65 -15.26 2.76
N GLN A 182 9.23 -14.05 3.16
CA GLN A 182 9.52 -13.51 4.48
C GLN A 182 8.51 -13.92 5.57
N THR A 183 7.28 -14.23 5.21
CA THR A 183 6.22 -14.53 6.18
C THR A 183 5.57 -15.89 5.93
N TYR A 184 4.98 -16.12 4.75
CA TYR A 184 4.20 -17.34 4.53
C TYR A 184 5.05 -18.61 4.64
N ILE A 185 6.19 -18.68 3.95
CA ILE A 185 7.08 -19.85 4.00
C ILE A 185 7.60 -20.09 5.44
N PRO A 186 8.20 -19.13 6.16
CA PRO A 186 8.64 -19.35 7.54
C PRO A 186 7.52 -19.78 8.49
N CYS A 187 6.33 -19.17 8.42
CA CYS A 187 5.21 -19.54 9.27
C CYS A 187 4.74 -20.99 9.01
N THR A 188 4.61 -21.40 7.75
CA THR A 188 4.26 -22.80 7.43
C THR A 188 5.31 -23.79 7.92
N LEU A 189 6.59 -23.48 7.77
CA LEU A 189 7.68 -24.33 8.25
C LEU A 189 7.69 -24.46 9.79
N ILE A 190 7.36 -23.39 10.52
CA ILE A 190 7.26 -23.44 11.99
C ILE A 190 6.08 -24.29 12.44
N VAL A 191 4.94 -24.21 11.75
CA VAL A 191 3.78 -25.08 12.03
C VAL A 191 4.17 -26.55 11.82
N VAL A 192 4.83 -26.88 10.71
CA VAL A 192 5.32 -28.24 10.44
C VAL A 192 6.36 -28.67 11.48
N LEU A 193 7.26 -27.77 11.90
CA LEU A 193 8.23 -28.02 12.96
C LEU A 193 7.55 -28.33 14.31
N SER A 194 6.41 -27.69 14.61
CA SER A 194 5.66 -28.01 15.82
C SER A 194 5.14 -29.46 15.81
N TRP A 195 4.77 -29.98 14.63
CA TRP A 195 4.32 -31.37 14.48
C TRP A 195 5.44 -32.38 14.70
N VAL A 196 6.71 -32.04 14.42
CA VAL A 196 7.86 -32.92 14.66
C VAL A 196 7.89 -33.45 16.10
N SER A 197 7.38 -32.66 17.06
CA SER A 197 7.25 -33.09 18.45
C SER A 197 6.41 -34.37 18.63
N PHE A 198 5.45 -34.64 17.75
CA PHE A 198 4.60 -35.83 17.79
C PHE A 198 5.38 -37.13 17.54
N TRP A 199 6.44 -37.09 16.75
CA TRP A 199 7.31 -38.26 16.50
C TRP A 199 8.35 -38.50 17.60
N ILE A 200 8.58 -37.52 18.48
CA ILE A 200 9.51 -37.68 19.61
C ILE A 200 8.85 -38.49 20.72
N ASN A 201 9.62 -39.41 21.31
CA ASN A 201 9.15 -40.28 22.38
C ASN A 201 8.56 -39.45 23.54
N LYS A 202 7.38 -39.84 24.03
CA LYS A 202 6.64 -39.18 25.12
C LYS A 202 7.44 -39.00 26.42
N ASP A 203 8.44 -39.87 26.66
CA ASP A 203 9.26 -39.84 27.87
C ASP A 203 10.40 -38.80 27.77
N ALA A 204 10.68 -38.25 26.57
CA ALA A 204 11.67 -37.21 26.34
C ALA A 204 11.10 -35.80 26.62
N VAL A 205 10.70 -35.57 27.88
CA VAL A 205 10.01 -34.36 28.33
C VAL A 205 10.75 -33.05 27.98
N PRO A 206 12.07 -32.91 28.23
CA PRO A 206 12.78 -31.66 27.96
C PRO A 206 12.79 -31.28 26.47
N ALA A 207 12.91 -32.27 25.58
CA ALA A 207 12.97 -32.04 24.14
C ALA A 207 11.64 -31.53 23.59
N ARG A 208 10.52 -32.14 24.00
CA ARG A 208 9.16 -31.74 23.56
C ARG A 208 8.78 -30.36 24.10
N THR A 209 9.05 -30.09 25.38
CA THR A 209 8.79 -28.77 25.99
C THR A 209 9.61 -27.67 25.32
N SER A 210 10.90 -27.92 25.06
CA SER A 210 11.77 -26.95 24.39
C SER A 210 11.27 -26.63 22.98
N LEU A 211 10.95 -27.64 22.17
CA LEU A 211 10.41 -27.43 20.82
C LEU A 211 9.10 -26.62 20.83
N GLY A 212 8.19 -26.93 21.74
CA GLY A 212 6.91 -26.22 21.85
C GLY A 212 7.07 -24.75 22.26
N ILE A 213 7.88 -24.44 23.28
CA ILE A 213 8.09 -23.05 23.71
C ILE A 213 8.87 -22.26 22.65
N THR A 214 9.91 -22.84 22.07
CA THR A 214 10.70 -22.16 21.03
C THR A 214 9.86 -21.85 19.80
N THR A 215 9.01 -22.77 19.34
CA THR A 215 8.13 -22.51 18.18
C THR A 215 7.10 -21.41 18.45
N VAL A 216 6.51 -21.35 19.65
CA VAL A 216 5.62 -20.23 20.05
C VAL A 216 6.37 -18.90 20.06
N LEU A 217 7.59 -18.88 20.60
CA LEU A 217 8.43 -17.68 20.63
C LEU A 217 8.78 -17.22 19.21
N THR A 218 9.23 -18.12 18.34
CA THR A 218 9.55 -17.80 16.94
C THR A 218 8.33 -17.26 16.20
N MET A 219 7.15 -17.85 16.44
CA MET A 219 5.90 -17.37 15.82
C MET A 219 5.50 -15.98 16.32
N THR A 220 5.74 -15.69 17.60
CA THR A 220 5.53 -14.35 18.19
C THR A 220 6.47 -13.32 17.56
N THR A 221 7.73 -13.69 17.34
CA THR A 221 8.71 -12.85 16.64
C THR A 221 8.28 -12.56 15.20
N LEU A 222 7.87 -13.58 14.43
CA LEU A 222 7.40 -13.40 13.05
C LEU A 222 6.13 -12.55 12.97
N SER A 223 5.19 -12.71 13.89
CA SER A 223 3.98 -11.86 13.97
C SER A 223 4.33 -10.39 14.17
N THR A 224 5.41 -10.09 14.90
CA THR A 224 5.88 -8.72 15.10
C THR A 224 6.53 -8.15 13.84
N ILE A 225 7.33 -8.95 13.13
CA ILE A 225 7.96 -8.56 11.86
C ILE A 225 6.90 -8.28 10.79
N ALA A 226 5.89 -9.15 10.69
CA ALA A 226 4.75 -9.00 9.80
C ALA A 226 4.08 -7.62 9.94
N ARG A 227 3.75 -7.22 11.18
CA ARG A 227 3.07 -5.95 11.48
C ARG A 227 3.94 -4.71 11.31
N LYS A 228 5.28 -4.83 11.31
CA LYS A 228 6.19 -3.68 11.11
C LYS A 228 6.10 -3.11 9.69
N SER A 229 5.71 -3.93 8.72
CA SER A 229 5.58 -3.55 7.32
C SER A 229 4.25 -2.90 6.95
N LEU A 230 3.32 -2.82 7.90
CA LEU A 230 1.95 -2.35 7.70
C LEU A 230 1.67 -1.09 8.53
N PRO A 231 0.87 -0.13 8.01
CA PRO A 231 0.31 0.90 8.85
C PRO A 231 -0.62 0.28 9.91
N LYS A 232 -0.77 0.95 11.05
CA LYS A 232 -1.62 0.49 12.14
C LYS A 232 -3.10 0.61 11.73
N VAL A 233 -3.66 -0.47 11.19
CA VAL A 233 -5.09 -0.60 10.91
C VAL A 233 -5.79 -1.33 12.06
N SER A 234 -7.05 -0.99 12.31
CA SER A 234 -7.84 -1.59 13.41
C SER A 234 -8.55 -2.90 13.02
N TYR A 235 -8.56 -3.25 11.74
CA TYR A 235 -9.19 -4.47 11.23
C TYR A 235 -8.16 -5.57 10.95
N VAL A 236 -8.61 -6.82 10.95
CA VAL A 236 -7.76 -8.00 10.65
C VAL A 236 -7.54 -8.09 9.15
N THR A 237 -6.28 -8.09 8.72
CA THR A 237 -5.91 -8.32 7.32
C THR A 237 -5.83 -9.83 6.99
N ALA A 238 -5.83 -10.19 5.71
CA ALA A 238 -5.64 -11.59 5.30
C ALA A 238 -4.30 -12.19 5.81
N MET A 239 -3.24 -11.39 5.84
CA MET A 239 -1.96 -11.77 6.45
C MET A 239 -2.06 -11.96 7.97
N ASP A 240 -2.74 -11.06 8.69
CA ASP A 240 -2.96 -11.22 10.14
C ASP A 240 -3.73 -12.50 10.44
N LEU A 241 -4.80 -12.78 9.68
CA LEU A 241 -5.59 -14.00 9.82
C LEU A 241 -4.71 -15.25 9.63
N PHE A 242 -3.87 -15.27 8.59
CA PHE A 242 -2.97 -16.38 8.33
C PHE A 242 -1.98 -16.62 9.48
N VAL A 243 -1.34 -15.55 9.96
CA VAL A 243 -0.38 -15.60 11.09
C VAL A 243 -1.09 -16.04 12.38
N SER A 244 -2.29 -15.54 12.65
CA SER A 244 -3.09 -15.94 13.82
C SER A 244 -3.47 -17.42 13.79
N VAL A 245 -3.90 -17.94 12.64
CA VAL A 245 -4.23 -19.36 12.49
C VAL A 245 -2.99 -20.23 12.70
N CYS A 246 -1.86 -19.87 12.10
CA CYS A 246 -0.59 -20.57 12.32
C CYS A 246 -0.17 -20.55 13.80
N PHE A 247 -0.38 -19.43 14.50
CA PHE A 247 -0.09 -19.32 15.93
C PHE A 247 -0.98 -20.24 16.78
N ILE A 248 -2.28 -20.33 16.45
CA ILE A 248 -3.21 -21.24 17.12
C ILE A 248 -2.76 -22.70 16.96
N PHE A 249 -2.32 -23.12 15.76
CA PHE A 249 -1.82 -24.48 15.54
C PHE A 249 -0.58 -24.80 16.38
N VAL A 250 0.40 -23.89 16.43
CA VAL A 250 1.61 -24.05 17.24
C VAL A 250 1.27 -24.13 18.73
N PHE A 251 0.34 -23.28 19.19
CA PHE A 251 -0.11 -23.28 20.58
C PHE A 251 -0.89 -24.56 20.93
N ALA A 252 -1.72 -25.06 20.02
CA ALA A 252 -2.44 -26.31 20.19
C ALA A 252 -1.50 -27.53 20.32
N ALA A 253 -0.39 -27.56 19.58
CA ALA A 253 0.62 -28.62 19.71
C ALA A 253 1.27 -28.64 21.11
N LEU A 254 1.48 -27.46 21.72
CA LEU A 254 1.99 -27.37 23.10
C LEU A 254 0.95 -27.83 24.13
N ILE A 255 -0.33 -27.47 23.93
CA ILE A 255 -1.42 -27.93 24.80
C ILE A 255 -1.58 -29.45 24.72
N GLU A 256 -1.55 -30.03 23.50
CA GLU A 256 -1.61 -31.48 23.29
C GLU A 256 -0.58 -32.19 24.16
N TYR A 257 0.67 -31.76 24.08
CA TYR A 257 1.74 -32.35 24.86
C TYR A 257 1.51 -32.19 26.38
N GLY A 258 1.05 -31.01 26.82
CA GLY A 258 0.72 -30.76 28.23
C GLY A 258 -0.36 -31.70 28.76
N THR A 259 -1.42 -31.92 27.97
CA THR A 259 -2.49 -32.86 28.33
C THR A 259 -2.01 -34.30 28.35
N LEU A 260 -1.22 -34.73 27.35
CA LEU A 260 -0.65 -36.08 27.26
C LEU A 260 0.26 -36.36 28.46
N HIS A 261 1.14 -35.41 28.82
CA HIS A 261 2.02 -35.55 29.97
C HIS A 261 1.23 -35.67 31.29
N TYR A 262 0.18 -34.87 31.47
CA TYR A 262 -0.68 -34.94 32.66
C TYR A 262 -1.41 -36.29 32.77
N PHE A 263 -1.99 -36.80 31.69
CA PHE A 263 -2.75 -38.06 31.73
C PHE A 263 -1.86 -39.31 31.81
N VAL A 264 -0.66 -39.31 31.22
CA VAL A 264 0.19 -40.50 31.18
C VAL A 264 1.19 -40.56 32.34
N SER A 265 1.78 -39.43 32.72
CA SER A 265 2.83 -39.38 33.75
C SER A 265 2.24 -39.16 35.14
N ASN A 266 1.31 -38.20 35.27
CA ASN A 266 0.74 -37.78 36.55
C ASN A 266 -0.35 -38.74 37.10
N ARG A 267 -0.98 -39.55 36.24
CA ARG A 267 -1.94 -40.58 36.68
C ARG A 267 -1.34 -41.98 36.89
N LYS A 268 -0.04 -42.21 36.68
CA LYS A 268 0.57 -43.48 37.13
C LYS A 268 0.47 -43.52 38.66
N PRO A 269 -0.39 -44.37 39.25
CA PRO A 269 -0.44 -44.49 40.69
C PRO A 269 0.91 -45.05 41.12
N SER A 270 1.25 -44.77 42.36
CA SER A 270 2.40 -45.25 43.10
C SER A 270 2.47 -46.79 43.25
N ALA A 271 2.37 -47.56 42.16
CA ALA A 271 2.45 -49.03 42.14
C ALA A 271 3.86 -49.55 42.51
N LYS A 272 4.86 -48.66 42.63
CA LYS A 272 6.19 -49.00 43.17
C LYS A 272 6.32 -48.81 44.70
N LYS A 273 5.37 -48.18 45.42
CA LYS A 273 5.45 -48.10 46.89
C LYS A 273 4.89 -49.33 47.61
N ASP A 274 3.99 -50.11 47.01
CA ASP A 274 3.39 -51.27 47.71
C ASP A 274 4.23 -52.55 47.69
N LYS A 275 5.23 -52.69 46.81
CA LYS A 275 6.16 -53.84 46.88
C LYS A 275 7.17 -53.75 48.03
N LYS A 276 7.34 -52.58 48.67
CA LYS A 276 8.27 -52.42 49.81
C LYS A 276 7.61 -52.61 51.18
N LYS A 277 6.28 -52.71 51.26
CA LYS A 277 5.52 -52.89 52.52
C LYS A 277 5.01 -54.32 52.78
N LYS A 278 5.22 -55.27 51.87
CA LYS A 278 4.71 -56.65 51.97
C LYS A 278 5.65 -57.70 52.57
N ASN A 279 6.78 -57.30 53.19
CA ASN A 279 7.55 -58.23 54.03
C ASN A 279 7.56 -57.76 55.50
N PRO A 280 6.51 -58.02 56.29
CA PRO A 280 6.64 -58.15 57.73
C PRO A 280 7.14 -59.56 58.07
N VAL A 281 8.38 -59.60 58.56
CA VAL A 281 8.99 -60.50 59.56
C VAL A 281 8.25 -61.81 59.92
N SER A 282 8.93 -62.96 59.79
CA SER A 282 9.21 -63.91 60.90
C SER A 282 9.66 -65.30 60.42
N ARG A 283 10.83 -65.76 60.90
CA ARG A 283 10.95 -67.05 61.60
C ARG A 283 12.31 -67.18 62.29
N SER A 284 12.23 -67.11 63.61
CA SER A 284 13.16 -67.66 64.59
C SER A 284 13.13 -69.20 64.56
N LEU A 285 14.31 -69.80 64.61
CA LEU A 285 14.68 -70.93 65.45
C LEU A 285 16.21 -70.94 65.57
#